data_AF-A0AAQ1SVN0-F1
#
_entry.id   AF-A0AAQ1SVN0-F1
#
_cell.length_a   1.000
_cell.length_b   1.000
_cell.length_c   1.000
_cell.angle_alpha   90.00
_cell.angle_beta   90.00
_cell.angle_gamma   90.00
#
_symmetry.space_group_name_H-M   'P 1'
#
loop_
_entity.id
_entity.type
_entity.pdbx_description
1 polymer ?
#
loop_
_entity_poly.entity_id
_entity_poly.type
_entity_poly.pdbx_seq_one_letter_code
_entity_poly.pdbx_strand_id
1 'polypeptide(L)'
;MKLECSKCKSEFQSQPEQSEFIAQSRKKGMTAIMIECPLCKKHFLLNPFTKDAAKTHPEKNASFRCPKIGCTGIVSFISDKPEFWGCGECGSVWPTETSLFSDINKIIKSFPHRAKAYIKNGDGYTSTTESLPPLDYDSNVFSELHRE
;
A
#
# COMPACT_ATOMS: atom_id res chain seq x y z
N MET A 1 23.54 -19.29 -5.75
CA MET A 1 22.19 -19.83 -6.08
C MET A 1 21.71 -19.21 -7.37
N LYS A 2 20.85 -19.87 -8.17
CA LYS A 2 20.26 -19.23 -9.35
C LYS A 2 19.16 -18.25 -8.95
N LEU A 3 19.13 -17.08 -9.59
CA LEU A 3 18.13 -16.03 -9.43
C LEU A 3 17.70 -15.52 -10.80
N GLU A 4 16.44 -15.08 -10.93
CA GLU A 4 15.94 -14.40 -12.11
C GLU A 4 15.82 -12.89 -11.84
N CYS A 5 16.35 -12.06 -12.74
CA CYS A 5 16.18 -10.62 -12.62
C CYS A 5 14.81 -10.17 -13.14
N SER A 6 14.00 -9.52 -12.31
CA SER A 6 12.69 -9.03 -12.74
C SER A 6 12.75 -7.88 -13.77
N LYS A 7 13.92 -7.23 -13.93
CA LYS A 7 14.15 -6.10 -14.85
C LYS A 7 14.61 -6.52 -16.24
N CYS A 8 15.57 -7.45 -16.36
CA CYS A 8 16.08 -7.92 -17.66
C CYS A 8 15.64 -9.35 -18.02
N LYS A 9 14.92 -10.03 -17.12
CA LYS A 9 14.41 -11.41 -17.29
C LYS A 9 15.49 -12.46 -17.49
N SER A 10 16.76 -12.10 -17.26
CA SER A 10 17.88 -13.02 -17.36
C SER A 10 18.10 -13.76 -16.04
N GLU A 11 18.41 -15.04 -16.14
CA GLU A 11 18.91 -15.83 -15.02
C GLU A 11 20.39 -15.55 -14.77
N PHE A 12 20.79 -15.52 -13.50
CA PHE A 12 22.18 -15.39 -13.10
C PHE A 12 22.47 -16.15 -11.81
N GLN A 13 23.74 -16.48 -11.60
CA GLN A 13 24.21 -17.04 -10.34
C GLN A 13 24.48 -15.91 -9.35
N SER A 14 23.85 -15.96 -8.18
CA SER A 14 24.10 -15.01 -7.10
C SER A 14 25.57 -15.02 -6.68
N GLN A 15 26.12 -13.84 -6.44
CA GLN A 15 27.47 -13.69 -5.88
C GLN A 15 27.51 -14.09 -4.39
N PRO A 16 28.70 -14.36 -3.81
CA PRO A 16 28.81 -14.75 -2.40
C PRO A 16 28.14 -13.77 -1.44
N GLU A 17 28.40 -12.47 -1.62
CA GLU A 17 27.82 -11.39 -0.81
C GLU A 17 26.28 -11.36 -0.91
N GLN A 18 25.72 -11.50 -2.12
CA GLN A 18 24.27 -11.58 -2.33
C GLN A 18 23.67 -12.80 -1.64
N SER A 19 24.39 -13.92 -1.65
CA SER A 19 23.94 -15.18 -1.05
C SER A 19 23.91 -15.08 0.47
N GLU A 20 24.90 -14.43 1.06
CA GLU A 20 24.96 -14.16 2.49
C GLU A 20 23.84 -13.19 2.92
N PHE A 21 23.65 -12.10 2.17
CA PHE A 21 22.57 -11.15 2.42
C PHE A 21 21.19 -11.83 2.37
N ILE A 22 20.92 -12.64 1.34
CA ILE A 22 19.67 -13.44 1.24
C ILE A 22 19.49 -14.33 2.48
N ALA A 23 20.55 -15.00 2.95
CA ALA A 23 20.48 -15.87 4.12
C ALA A 23 20.19 -15.10 5.41
N GLN A 24 20.82 -13.93 5.61
CA GLN A 24 20.56 -13.07 6.76
C GLN A 24 19.13 -12.53 6.75
N SER A 25 18.63 -12.11 5.58
CA SER A 25 17.27 -11.60 5.44
C SER A 25 16.20 -12.65 5.74
N ARG A 26 16.44 -13.93 5.39
CA ARG A 26 15.56 -15.03 5.82
C ARG A 26 15.50 -15.16 7.34
N LYS A 27 16.64 -15.08 8.03
CA LYS A 27 16.70 -15.15 9.51
C LYS A 27 15.92 -14.02 10.17
N LYS A 28 15.88 -12.85 9.53
CA LYS A 28 15.13 -11.67 9.98
C LYS A 28 13.66 -11.66 9.54
N GLY A 29 13.19 -12.69 8.84
CA GLY A 29 11.79 -12.77 8.38
C GLY A 29 11.44 -11.76 7.27
N MET A 30 12.43 -11.20 6.57
CA MET A 30 12.17 -10.21 5.52
C MET A 30 11.56 -10.88 4.28
N THR A 31 10.42 -10.38 3.80
CA THR A 31 9.73 -10.91 2.61
C THR A 31 10.09 -10.16 1.32
N ALA A 32 10.79 -9.03 1.43
CA ALA A 32 11.28 -8.25 0.30
C ALA A 32 12.67 -7.68 0.61
N ILE A 33 13.62 -7.90 -0.31
CA ILE A 33 14.97 -7.36 -0.25
C ILE A 33 15.37 -6.78 -1.60
N MET A 34 16.25 -5.79 -1.60
CA MET A 34 16.76 -5.19 -2.82
C MET A 34 18.09 -5.85 -3.22
N ILE A 35 18.15 -6.40 -4.43
CA ILE A 35 19.34 -7.06 -4.99
C ILE A 35 19.73 -6.36 -6.30
N GLU A 36 21.02 -6.15 -6.51
CA GLU A 36 21.55 -5.70 -7.80
C GLU A 36 21.69 -6.88 -8.78
N CYS A 37 21.21 -6.71 -10.02
CA CYS A 37 21.47 -7.68 -11.08
C CYS A 37 22.87 -7.46 -11.67
N PRO A 38 23.77 -8.46 -11.69
CA PRO A 38 25.12 -8.28 -12.23
C PRO A 38 25.14 -8.04 -13.75
N LEU A 39 24.08 -8.45 -14.46
CA LEU A 39 23.96 -8.34 -15.92
C LEU A 39 23.48 -6.96 -16.38
N CYS A 40 22.38 -6.45 -15.78
CA CYS A 40 21.81 -5.15 -16.18
C CYS A 40 22.11 -4.01 -15.20
N LYS A 41 22.79 -4.28 -14.09
CA LYS A 41 23.16 -3.33 -13.02
C LYS A 41 21.97 -2.60 -12.37
N LYS A 42 20.74 -3.06 -12.61
CA LYS A 42 19.53 -2.54 -11.98
C LYS A 42 19.25 -3.28 -10.68
N HIS A 43 18.72 -2.53 -9.73
CA HIS A 43 18.19 -3.07 -8.50
C HIS A 43 16.77 -3.61 -8.72
N PHE A 44 16.46 -4.72 -8.07
CA PHE A 44 15.12 -5.29 -8.07
C PHE A 44 14.77 -5.91 -6.73
N LEU A 45 13.47 -6.01 -6.46
CA LEU A 45 12.95 -6.63 -5.25
C LEU A 45 12.92 -8.15 -5.43
N LEU A 46 13.50 -8.86 -4.48
CA LEU A 46 13.55 -10.32 -4.41
C LEU A 46 12.87 -10.77 -3.12
N ASN A 47 12.05 -11.82 -3.18
CA ASN A 47 11.61 -12.51 -1.98
C ASN A 47 12.70 -13.53 -1.63
N PRO A 48 13.38 -13.41 -0.47
CA PRO A 48 14.50 -14.28 -0.17
C PRO A 48 14.06 -15.73 0.04
N PHE A 49 12.79 -16.01 0.36
CA PHE A 49 12.25 -17.37 0.54
C PHE A 49 11.91 -18.05 -0.78
N THR A 50 11.16 -17.37 -1.66
CA THR A 50 10.70 -17.96 -2.93
C THR A 50 11.71 -17.80 -4.07
N LYS A 51 12.62 -16.82 -3.96
CA LYS A 51 13.60 -16.43 -4.99
C LYS A 51 13.00 -15.81 -6.25
N ASP A 52 11.71 -15.52 -6.21
CA ASP A 52 11.03 -14.76 -7.25
C ASP A 52 11.19 -13.27 -6.99
N ALA A 53 10.82 -12.47 -7.97
CA ALA A 53 10.51 -11.07 -7.73
C ALA A 53 9.60 -10.99 -6.50
N ALA A 54 10.03 -10.29 -5.45
CA ALA A 54 9.14 -10.08 -4.33
C ALA A 54 7.89 -9.42 -4.89
N LYS A 55 6.74 -10.01 -4.59
CA LYS A 55 5.47 -9.36 -4.82
C LYS A 55 5.51 -8.08 -3.99
N THR A 56 5.89 -6.97 -4.62
CA THR A 56 5.17 -5.74 -4.33
C THR A 56 3.74 -6.09 -4.66
N HIS A 57 2.83 -5.88 -3.74
CA HIS A 57 1.44 -5.76 -4.11
C HIS A 57 1.29 -4.31 -4.62
N PRO A 58 1.51 -3.99 -5.91
CA PRO A 58 1.25 -2.64 -6.39
C PRO A 58 -0.21 -2.27 -6.13
N GLU A 59 -1.12 -3.25 -6.11
CA GLU A 59 -2.51 -3.07 -5.70
C GLU A 59 -2.71 -2.67 -4.22
N LYS A 60 -1.72 -2.90 -3.33
CA LYS A 60 -1.81 -2.60 -1.89
C LYS A 60 -0.90 -1.46 -1.42
N ASN A 61 -0.29 -0.73 -2.36
CA ASN A 61 0.28 0.60 -2.09
C ASN A 61 -0.79 1.71 -2.16
N ALA A 62 -2.08 1.32 -2.15
CA ALA A 62 -3.16 2.28 -2.17
C ALA A 62 -3.25 2.99 -0.82
N SER A 63 -3.34 4.31 -0.88
CA SER A 63 -3.63 5.16 0.26
C SER A 63 -4.96 5.87 0.00
N PHE A 64 -5.90 5.73 0.93
CA PHE A 64 -7.22 6.35 0.85
C PHE A 64 -7.36 7.43 1.92
N ARG A 65 -8.18 8.45 1.69
CA ARG A 65 -8.59 9.32 2.80
C ARG A 65 -9.48 8.55 3.77
N CYS A 66 -9.34 8.86 5.05
CA CYS A 66 -10.12 8.21 6.09
C CYS A 66 -11.61 8.53 5.94
N PRO A 67 -12.50 7.52 5.89
CA PRO A 67 -13.93 7.75 5.78
C PRO A 67 -14.61 8.01 7.14
N LYS A 68 -13.86 8.27 8.21
CA LYS A 68 -14.43 8.68 9.49
C LYS A 68 -14.74 10.17 9.49
N ILE A 69 -15.91 10.50 10.04
CA ILE A 69 -16.38 11.87 10.25
C ILE A 69 -15.27 12.67 10.95
N GLY A 70 -14.94 13.84 10.41
CA GLY A 70 -13.90 14.70 11.00
C GLY A 70 -12.45 14.24 10.87
N CYS A 71 -12.18 13.06 10.29
CA CYS A 71 -10.83 12.55 10.13
C CYS A 71 -10.26 12.88 8.74
N THR A 72 -9.13 13.60 8.73
CA THR A 72 -8.36 13.97 7.53
C THR A 72 -7.24 12.98 7.20
N GLY A 73 -7.11 11.93 8.02
CA GLY A 73 -6.04 10.96 7.96
C GLY A 73 -5.99 10.11 6.69
N ILE A 74 -4.92 9.31 6.60
CA ILE A 74 -4.67 8.39 5.50
C ILE A 74 -4.84 6.95 5.97
N VAL A 75 -5.65 6.19 5.24
CA VAL A 75 -5.79 4.75 5.38
C VAL A 75 -4.76 4.07 4.50
N SER A 76 -3.92 3.24 5.12
CA SER A 76 -2.90 2.45 4.45
C SER A 76 -3.11 0.97 4.70
N PHE A 77 -2.70 0.15 3.75
CA PHE A 77 -2.68 -1.30 3.94
C PHE A 77 -1.53 -1.71 4.88
N ILE A 78 -1.84 -2.52 5.88
CA ILE A 78 -0.90 -3.07 6.86
C ILE A 78 -0.81 -4.58 6.63
N SER A 79 0.39 -5.04 6.29
CA SER A 79 0.68 -6.45 5.99
C SER A 79 1.01 -7.31 7.22
N ASP A 80 0.89 -6.76 8.43
CA ASP A 80 1.00 -7.52 9.67
C ASP A 80 -0.14 -8.53 9.73
N LYS A 81 0.04 -9.69 10.40
CA LYS A 81 -1.00 -10.72 10.47
C LYS A 81 -1.87 -10.53 11.72
N PRO A 82 -3.21 -10.49 11.60
CA PRO A 82 -4.00 -10.55 10.35
C PRO A 82 -3.87 -9.26 9.54
N GLU A 83 -3.86 -9.37 8.20
CA GLU A 83 -3.76 -8.20 7.30
C GLU A 83 -4.97 -7.27 7.48
N PHE A 84 -4.76 -5.95 7.44
CA PHE A 84 -5.84 -4.97 7.59
C PHE A 84 -5.52 -3.63 6.91
N TRP A 85 -6.52 -2.77 6.79
CA TRP A 85 -6.38 -1.37 6.44
C TRP A 85 -6.50 -0.51 7.69
N GLY A 86 -5.57 0.39 7.92
CA GLY A 86 -5.51 1.20 9.15
C GLY A 86 -5.32 2.68 8.86
N CYS A 87 -6.02 3.54 9.61
CA CYS A 87 -5.77 4.97 9.65
C CYS A 87 -4.83 5.32 10.80
N GLY A 88 -3.72 6.00 10.49
CA GLY A 88 -2.71 6.37 11.51
C GLY A 88 -3.16 7.49 12.45
N GLU A 89 -4.17 8.27 12.06
CA GLU A 89 -4.60 9.48 12.75
C GLU A 89 -5.74 9.21 13.76
N CYS A 90 -6.71 8.38 13.39
CA CYS A 90 -7.86 8.06 14.25
C CYS A 90 -7.87 6.62 14.76
N GLY A 91 -6.91 5.79 14.36
CA GLY A 91 -6.80 4.39 14.79
C GLY A 91 -7.91 3.47 14.26
N SER A 92 -8.75 3.93 13.33
CA SER A 92 -9.77 3.07 12.71
C SER A 92 -9.14 1.97 11.85
N VAL A 93 -9.75 0.79 11.90
CA VAL A 93 -9.26 -0.43 11.24
C VAL A 93 -10.38 -1.05 10.41
N TRP A 94 -10.03 -1.53 9.22
CA TRP A 94 -10.91 -2.27 8.31
C TRP A 94 -10.24 -3.60 7.93
N PRO A 95 -10.82 -4.75 8.31
CA PRO A 95 -10.23 -6.07 8.01
C PRO A 95 -10.18 -6.41 6.51
N THR A 96 -11.03 -5.77 5.70
CA THR A 96 -11.13 -6.03 4.26
C THR A 96 -11.34 -4.74 3.47
N GLU A 97 -10.95 -4.73 2.20
CA GLU A 97 -11.25 -3.61 1.29
C GLU A 97 -12.76 -3.35 1.19
N THR A 98 -13.57 -4.40 1.15
CA THR A 98 -15.04 -4.28 1.11
C THR A 98 -15.57 -3.50 2.32
N SER A 99 -15.04 -3.75 3.52
CA SER A 99 -15.43 -3.01 4.72
C SER A 99 -15.01 -1.54 4.66
N LEU A 100 -13.82 -1.24 4.11
CA LEU A 100 -13.37 0.13 3.88
C LEU A 100 -14.26 0.85 2.85
N PHE A 101 -14.52 0.22 1.70
CA PHE A 101 -15.32 0.79 0.62
C PHE A 101 -16.78 1.02 1.04
N SER A 102 -17.34 0.14 1.88
CA SER A 102 -18.65 0.37 2.49
C SER A 102 -18.67 1.68 3.29
N ASP A 103 -17.65 1.93 4.12
CA ASP A 103 -17.59 3.17 4.91
C ASP A 103 -17.31 4.41 4.03
N ILE A 104 -16.49 4.27 2.97
CA ILE A 104 -16.32 5.33 1.95
C ILE A 104 -17.67 5.69 1.31
N ASN A 105 -18.47 4.69 0.91
CA ASN A 105 -19.79 4.94 0.34
C ASN A 105 -20.73 5.64 1.33
N LYS A 106 -20.71 5.22 2.61
CA LYS A 106 -21.51 5.85 3.66
C LYS A 106 -21.11 7.31 3.88
N ILE A 107 -19.80 7.61 3.99
CA ILE A 107 -19.36 8.97 4.26
C ILE A 107 -19.64 9.89 3.07
N ILE A 108 -19.50 9.41 1.83
CA ILE A 108 -19.87 10.19 0.63
C ILE A 108 -21.38 10.48 0.61
N LYS A 109 -22.20 9.51 1.01
CA LYS A 109 -23.66 9.69 1.10
C LYS A 109 -24.04 10.75 2.15
N SER A 110 -23.38 10.74 3.31
CA SER A 110 -23.63 11.74 4.37
C SER A 110 -23.02 13.11 4.04
N PHE A 111 -21.87 13.13 3.39
CA PHE A 111 -21.08 14.33 3.11
C PHE A 111 -20.57 14.31 1.65
N PRO A 112 -21.37 14.78 0.67
CA PRO A 112 -21.03 14.68 -0.76
C PRO A 112 -19.68 15.29 -1.16
N HIS A 113 -19.17 16.27 -0.41
CA HIS A 113 -17.85 16.86 -0.65
C HIS A 113 -16.70 15.83 -0.51
N ARG A 114 -16.92 14.74 0.25
CA ARG A 114 -15.97 13.64 0.42
C ARG A 114 -15.65 12.91 -0.88
N ALA A 115 -16.57 12.90 -1.85
CA ALA A 115 -16.37 12.24 -3.14
C ALA A 115 -15.12 12.75 -3.89
N LYS A 116 -14.73 14.01 -3.67
CA LYS A 116 -13.55 14.61 -4.31
C LYS A 116 -12.23 13.95 -3.89
N ALA A 117 -12.23 13.16 -2.82
CA ALA A 117 -11.06 12.44 -2.31
C ALA A 117 -11.05 10.96 -2.68
N TYR A 118 -11.93 10.51 -3.59
CA TYR A 118 -11.98 9.12 -4.01
C TYR A 118 -12.24 9.00 -5.52
N ILE A 119 -11.43 8.21 -6.22
CA ILE A 119 -11.63 7.89 -7.63
C ILE A 119 -12.33 6.53 -7.70
N LYS A 120 -13.58 6.52 -8.14
CA LYS A 120 -14.37 5.29 -8.28
C LYS A 120 -13.91 4.51 -9.52
N ASN A 121 -13.67 3.20 -9.38
CA ASN A 121 -13.34 2.31 -10.49
C ASN A 121 -14.14 1.01 -10.36
N GLY A 122 -15.18 0.85 -11.19
CA GLY A 122 -16.15 -0.23 -11.05
C GLY A 122 -16.87 -0.21 -9.70
N ASP A 123 -16.81 -1.34 -8.99
CA ASP A 123 -17.40 -1.51 -7.66
C ASP A 123 -16.50 -1.04 -6.51
N GLY A 124 -15.29 -0.55 -6.80
CA GLY A 124 -14.30 -0.14 -5.81
C GLY A 124 -13.76 1.27 -5.99
N TYR A 125 -12.63 1.54 -5.35
CA TYR A 125 -11.90 2.80 -5.41
C TYR A 125 -10.41 2.57 -5.69
N THR A 126 -9.79 3.46 -6.44
CA THR A 126 -8.33 3.48 -6.63
C THR A 126 -7.66 4.46 -5.66
N SER A 127 -6.39 4.21 -5.35
CA SER A 127 -5.56 5.09 -4.52
C SER A 127 -5.58 6.53 -5.00
N THR A 128 -5.61 7.49 -4.07
CA THR A 128 -5.50 8.92 -4.41
C THR A 128 -4.07 9.43 -4.35
N THR A 129 -3.06 8.56 -4.36
CA THR A 129 -1.65 8.98 -4.34
C THR A 129 -1.29 9.93 -5.50
N GLU A 130 -2.06 9.93 -6.59
CA GLU A 130 -1.83 10.80 -7.75
C GLU A 130 -2.68 12.09 -7.78
N SER A 131 -3.70 12.21 -6.93
CA SER A 131 -4.52 13.43 -6.86
C SER A 131 -4.65 13.91 -5.41
N LEU A 132 -3.98 15.01 -5.08
CA LEU A 132 -4.27 15.73 -3.85
C LEU A 132 -5.74 16.19 -3.88
N PRO A 133 -6.49 16.01 -2.79
CA PRO A 133 -7.82 16.60 -2.72
C PRO A 133 -7.72 18.13 -2.77
N PRO A 134 -8.83 18.83 -3.06
CA PRO A 134 -8.86 20.30 -3.03
C PRO A 134 -8.31 20.88 -1.71
N LEU A 135 -7.73 22.08 -1.77
CA LEU A 135 -7.14 22.77 -0.61
C LEU A 135 -8.09 22.94 0.58
N ASP A 136 -9.40 23.04 0.33
CA ASP A 136 -10.44 23.20 1.34
C ASP A 136 -10.96 21.86 1.90
N TYR A 137 -10.47 20.72 1.40
CA TYR A 137 -10.97 19.40 1.79
C TYR A 137 -10.87 19.19 3.30
N ASP A 138 -9.69 19.37 3.89
CA ASP A 138 -9.48 19.11 5.32
C ASP A 138 -10.39 19.99 6.19
N SER A 139 -10.54 21.28 5.85
CA SER A 139 -11.45 22.19 6.56
C SER A 139 -12.91 21.75 6.46
N ASN A 140 -13.36 21.32 5.28
CA ASN A 140 -14.71 20.78 5.09
C ASN A 140 -14.93 19.51 5.93
N VAL A 141 -13.93 18.63 5.96
CA VAL A 141 -13.92 17.42 6.79
C VAL A 141 -14.03 17.74 8.27
N PHE A 142 -13.22 18.66 8.80
CA PHE A 142 -13.31 19.07 10.20
C PHE A 142 -14.68 19.62 10.57
N SER A 143 -15.32 20.38 9.66
CA SER A 143 -16.64 20.98 9.91
C SER A 143 -17.77 19.96 10.09
N GLU A 144 -17.57 18.70 9.68
CA GLU A 144 -18.55 17.63 9.82
C GLU A 144 -18.86 17.29 11.29
N LEU A 145 -17.89 17.49 12.19
CA LEU A 145 -18.06 17.27 13.63
C LEU A 145 -19.06 18.23 14.29
N HIS A 146 -19.46 19.29 13.59
CA HIS A 146 -20.37 20.32 14.08
C HIS A 146 -21.72 20.30 13.35
N ARG A 147 -22.00 19.24 12.58
CA ARG A 147 -23.22 19.10 11.77
C ARG A 147 -24.15 17.98 12.26
N GLU A 148 -23.99 17.53 13.51
CA GLU A 148 -24.87 16.56 14.17
C GLU A 148 -26.24 17.17 14.54
#